data_AF-A0A290Z4J4-F1
#
_entry.id   AF-A0A290Z4J4-F1
#
_cell.length_a   1.000
_cell.length_b   1.000
_cell.length_c   1.000
_cell.angle_alpha   90.00
_cell.angle_beta   90.00
_cell.angle_gamma   90.00
#
_symmetry.space_group_name_H-M   'P 1'
#
loop_
_entity.id
_entity.type
_entity.pdbx_description
1 polymer ?
#
loop_
_entity_poly.entity_id
_entity_poly.type
_entity_poly.pdbx_seq_one_letter_code
_entity_poly.pdbx_strand_id
1 'polypeptide(L)'
;MQPGPRATIRDVAARAGVSVATVSKVINQRHGVAAATSARVRAVIEELGYEASLVAQSLRNHRTNVIGVLVADLEPFSTELLKGAAGAIRGSGYELVVYSAGGDQAGWEKRYLSRLSGTLVDGAVVVTPAVVLEGLPGTPVVAVDPHTGPSRVPTIDSDNLRGAWAATSHLLALGHRRIGFLAGRPDLQSAQLREAGWRGALVEAGVAVDESLVRIGGYDPAVSLGVARELLTSADRPTAVFAANDLSAIATVEAARGLGLRVPEDLSVVGFDNLPDSALCTPPLTTVDQPIQEMGRRAIEWLIALMRGDGVVGGEHHLTLDTRLVVRGSTGPVGGGAVSGGAVSGSAVSGSAVSGEPASGSAANAVGQGVAGGGAASG
;
A
#
# COMPACT_ATOMS: atom_id res chain seq x y z
N MET A 1 -41.84 -4.23 7.13
CA MET A 1 -41.67 -4.08 8.59
C MET A 1 -41.08 -2.69 8.83
N GLN A 2 -41.83 -1.75 9.39
CA GLN A 2 -41.21 -0.49 9.82
C GLN A 2 -40.28 -0.81 11.00
N PRO A 3 -39.04 -0.31 11.02
CA PRO A 3 -38.19 -0.47 12.20
C PRO A 3 -38.92 0.18 13.39
N GLY A 4 -39.12 -0.58 14.46
CA GLY A 4 -39.69 -0.05 15.70
C GLY A 4 -38.83 1.11 16.24
N PRO A 5 -39.40 2.00 17.07
CA PRO A 5 -38.69 3.16 17.58
C PRO A 5 -37.40 2.73 18.31
N ARG A 6 -36.25 3.24 17.84
CA ARG A 6 -34.93 2.94 18.41
C ARG A 6 -34.90 3.41 19.86
N ALA A 7 -34.56 2.52 20.80
CA ALA A 7 -34.48 2.86 22.22
C ALA A 7 -33.57 4.08 22.43
N THR A 8 -33.96 4.98 23.34
CA THR A 8 -33.22 6.20 23.64
C THR A 8 -32.53 6.12 25.01
N ILE A 9 -31.58 7.03 25.26
CA ILE A 9 -30.93 7.11 26.58
C ILE A 9 -31.93 7.42 27.71
N ARG A 10 -33.08 8.04 27.37
CA ARG A 10 -34.16 8.31 28.31
C ARG A 10 -34.91 7.03 28.68
N ASP A 11 -35.11 6.13 27.72
CA ASP A 11 -35.76 4.83 27.96
C ASP A 11 -34.89 3.95 28.86
N VAL A 12 -33.57 3.96 28.63
CA VAL A 12 -32.58 3.29 29.51
C VAL A 12 -32.62 3.90 30.92
N ALA A 13 -32.62 5.22 31.04
CA ALA A 13 -32.64 5.91 32.33
C ALA A 13 -33.93 5.60 33.12
N ALA A 14 -35.07 5.66 32.45
CA ALA A 14 -36.38 5.34 33.04
C ALA A 14 -36.42 3.88 33.51
N ARG A 15 -36.01 2.93 32.67
CA ARG A 15 -36.04 1.50 32.99
C ARG A 15 -35.03 1.11 34.07
N ALA A 16 -33.86 1.72 34.09
CA ALA A 16 -32.84 1.49 35.13
C ALA A 16 -33.10 2.26 36.44
N GLY A 17 -34.11 3.14 36.48
CA GLY A 17 -34.47 3.94 37.64
C GLY A 17 -33.38 4.94 38.04
N VAL A 18 -32.71 5.55 37.07
CA VAL A 18 -31.61 6.51 37.29
C VAL A 18 -31.75 7.73 36.39
N SER A 19 -30.96 8.77 36.64
CA SER A 19 -30.90 9.93 35.74
C SER A 19 -30.16 9.61 34.44
N VAL A 20 -30.49 10.31 33.36
CA VAL A 20 -29.76 10.26 32.07
C VAL A 20 -28.26 10.53 32.27
N ALA A 21 -27.91 11.44 33.19
CA ALA A 21 -26.51 11.73 33.55
C ALA A 21 -25.80 10.50 34.15
N THR A 22 -26.50 9.68 34.94
CA THR A 22 -25.96 8.45 35.51
C THR A 22 -25.75 7.39 34.43
N VAL A 23 -26.71 7.21 33.52
CA VAL A 23 -26.57 6.32 32.36
C VAL A 23 -25.37 6.73 31.50
N SER A 24 -25.21 8.03 31.24
CA SER A 24 -24.08 8.57 30.51
C SER A 24 -22.73 8.28 31.19
N LYS A 25 -22.65 8.40 32.52
CA LYS A 25 -21.42 8.04 33.25
C LYS A 25 -21.08 6.55 33.13
N VAL A 26 -22.08 5.67 33.18
CA VAL A 26 -21.89 4.22 33.02
C VAL A 26 -21.40 3.86 31.62
N ILE A 27 -22.03 4.41 30.57
CA ILE A 27 -21.64 4.18 29.17
C ILE A 27 -20.20 4.64 28.92
N ASN A 28 -19.85 5.83 29.40
CA ASN A 28 -18.52 6.41 29.22
C ASN A 28 -17.49 5.96 30.27
N GLN A 29 -17.81 4.93 31.06
CA GLN A 29 -16.93 4.37 32.11
C GLN A 29 -16.35 5.41 33.08
N ARG A 30 -17.11 6.47 33.39
CA ARG A 30 -16.68 7.53 34.31
C ARG A 30 -16.87 7.10 35.78
N HIS A 31 -15.94 7.54 36.63
CA HIS A 31 -15.99 7.35 38.08
C HIS A 31 -17.24 7.97 38.73
N GLY A 32 -17.59 7.52 39.93
CA GLY A 32 -18.68 8.09 40.74
C GLY A 32 -20.06 7.49 40.48
N VAL A 33 -20.12 6.25 39.99
CA VAL A 33 -21.35 5.42 39.95
C VAL A 33 -21.07 4.14 40.72
N ALA A 34 -21.94 3.79 41.68
CA ALA A 34 -21.82 2.56 42.45
C ALA A 34 -21.84 1.33 41.52
N ALA A 35 -21.04 0.32 41.83
CA ALA A 35 -20.89 -0.89 41.00
C ALA A 35 -22.25 -1.56 40.71
N ALA A 36 -23.13 -1.66 41.72
CA ALA A 36 -24.47 -2.19 41.57
C ALA A 36 -25.35 -1.39 40.59
N THR A 37 -25.28 -0.06 40.64
CA THR A 37 -25.99 0.82 39.70
C THR A 37 -25.44 0.68 38.28
N SER A 38 -24.12 0.57 38.15
CA SER A 38 -23.44 0.39 36.87
C SER A 38 -23.84 -0.93 36.19
N ALA A 39 -23.87 -2.02 36.96
CA ALA A 39 -24.34 -3.33 36.50
C ALA A 39 -25.81 -3.30 36.06
N ARG A 40 -26.69 -2.66 36.85
CA ARG A 40 -28.12 -2.52 36.51
C ARG A 40 -28.33 -1.75 35.21
N VAL A 41 -27.61 -0.64 35.02
CA VAL A 41 -27.70 0.14 33.78
C VAL A 41 -27.22 -0.67 32.57
N ARG A 42 -26.13 -1.44 32.68
CA ARG A 42 -25.65 -2.28 31.58
C ARG A 42 -26.65 -3.37 31.18
N ALA A 43 -27.26 -4.04 32.16
CA ALA A 43 -28.28 -5.05 31.90
C ALA A 43 -29.49 -4.46 31.13
N VAL A 44 -29.93 -3.26 31.50
CA VAL A 44 -31.01 -2.55 30.80
C VAL A 44 -30.60 -2.11 29.39
N ILE A 45 -29.34 -1.74 29.17
CA ILE A 45 -28.81 -1.41 27.85
C ILE A 45 -28.86 -2.64 26.93
N GLU A 46 -28.39 -3.79 27.41
CA GLU A 46 -28.44 -5.07 26.67
C GLU A 46 -29.89 -5.47 26.37
N GLU A 47 -30.78 -5.40 27.35
CA GLU A 47 -32.20 -5.75 27.19
C GLU A 47 -32.92 -4.86 26.16
N LEU A 48 -32.61 -3.56 26.14
CA LEU A 48 -33.20 -2.60 25.20
C LEU A 48 -32.55 -2.62 23.81
N GLY A 49 -31.41 -3.30 23.65
CA GLY A 49 -30.56 -3.13 22.47
C GLY A 49 -30.16 -1.66 22.25
N TYR A 50 -29.98 -0.91 23.34
CA TYR A 50 -29.65 0.51 23.26
C TYR A 50 -28.21 0.69 22.78
N GLU A 51 -28.05 1.28 21.60
CA GLU A 51 -26.76 1.76 21.12
C GLU A 51 -26.71 3.28 21.23
N ALA A 52 -25.60 3.81 21.77
CA ALA A 52 -25.36 5.24 21.75
C ALA A 52 -25.24 5.72 20.30
N SER A 53 -26.10 6.64 19.88
CA SER A 53 -26.01 7.25 18.55
C SER A 53 -24.67 7.98 18.38
N LEU A 54 -23.95 7.68 17.30
CA LEU A 54 -22.72 8.38 16.89
C LEU A 54 -22.95 9.90 16.79
N VAL A 55 -24.11 10.33 16.30
CA VAL A 55 -24.51 11.74 16.22
C VAL A 55 -24.60 12.37 17.62
N ALA A 56 -25.18 11.65 18.59
CA ALA A 56 -25.29 12.12 19.97
C ALA A 56 -23.95 12.10 20.74
N GLN A 57 -23.00 11.24 20.35
CA GLN A 57 -21.62 11.28 20.86
C GLN A 57 -20.85 12.46 20.26
N SER A 58 -20.91 12.65 18.94
CA SER A 58 -20.26 13.74 18.21
C SER A 58 -20.67 15.11 18.75
N LEU A 59 -21.99 15.37 18.89
CA LEU A 59 -22.51 16.65 19.41
C LEU A 59 -22.05 16.98 20.84
N ARG A 60 -21.68 15.97 21.64
CA ARG A 60 -21.30 16.16 23.05
C ARG A 60 -19.79 16.23 23.25
N ASN A 61 -19.02 15.47 22.47
CA ASN A 61 -17.58 15.33 22.62
C ASN A 61 -16.77 16.08 21.54
N HIS A 62 -17.43 16.69 20.55
CA HIS A 62 -16.79 17.28 19.35
C HIS A 62 -15.90 16.28 18.59
N ARG A 63 -16.13 14.97 18.80
CA ARG A 63 -15.39 13.84 18.22
C ARG A 63 -16.34 12.67 17.99
N THR A 64 -16.16 12.00 16.87
CA THR A 64 -16.89 10.81 16.43
C THR A 64 -16.19 9.52 16.86
N ASN A 65 -14.88 9.56 17.13
CA ASN A 65 -14.01 8.39 17.26
C ASN A 65 -14.08 7.46 16.03
N VAL A 66 -14.35 8.02 14.85
CA VAL A 66 -14.39 7.27 13.59
C VAL A 66 -13.29 7.78 12.68
N ILE A 67 -12.56 6.84 12.08
CA ILE A 67 -11.58 7.10 11.02
C ILE A 67 -12.18 6.67 9.69
N GLY A 68 -12.16 7.57 8.71
CA GLY A 68 -12.54 7.25 7.33
C GLY A 68 -11.36 6.64 6.57
N VAL A 69 -11.59 5.58 5.80
CA VAL A 69 -10.67 5.15 4.74
C VAL A 69 -11.38 5.30 3.40
N LEU A 70 -10.83 6.18 2.56
CA LEU A 70 -11.39 6.53 1.27
C LEU A 70 -10.61 5.80 0.19
N VAL A 71 -11.32 5.04 -0.64
CA VAL A 71 -10.76 4.27 -1.76
C VAL A 71 -11.57 4.56 -3.03
N ALA A 72 -10.92 4.54 -4.20
CA ALA A 72 -11.63 4.64 -5.47
C ALA A 72 -12.50 3.39 -5.70
N ASP A 73 -11.93 2.21 -5.43
CA ASP A 73 -12.60 0.91 -5.47
C ASP A 73 -12.01 -0.09 -4.45
N LEU A 74 -12.73 -1.18 -4.18
CA LEU A 74 -12.34 -2.28 -3.31
C LEU A 74 -11.66 -3.41 -4.09
N GLU A 75 -10.49 -3.09 -4.63
CA GLU A 75 -9.60 -4.05 -5.30
C GLU A 75 -8.64 -4.76 -4.32
N PRO A 76 -7.97 -5.86 -4.72
CA PRO A 76 -7.10 -6.61 -3.81
C PRO A 76 -6.08 -5.77 -3.05
N PHE A 77 -5.42 -4.80 -3.70
CA PHE A 77 -4.50 -3.88 -3.04
C PHE A 77 -5.17 -3.11 -1.88
N SER A 78 -6.32 -2.46 -2.14
CA SER A 78 -7.01 -1.68 -1.12
C SER A 78 -7.57 -2.58 -0.01
N THR A 79 -7.96 -3.82 -0.31
CA THR A 79 -8.39 -4.77 0.73
C THR A 79 -7.26 -5.23 1.65
N GLU A 80 -6.04 -5.46 1.14
CA GLU A 80 -4.89 -5.77 1.99
C GLU A 80 -4.50 -4.56 2.85
N LEU A 81 -4.58 -3.35 2.30
CA LEU A 81 -4.34 -2.12 3.06
C LEU A 81 -5.33 -1.98 4.21
N LEU A 82 -6.62 -2.23 3.94
CA LEU A 82 -7.69 -2.21 4.93
C LEU A 82 -7.48 -3.24 6.06
N LYS A 83 -6.91 -4.43 5.78
CA LYS A 83 -6.56 -5.40 6.82
C LYS A 83 -5.52 -4.83 7.78
N GLY A 84 -4.50 -4.17 7.25
CA GLY A 84 -3.49 -3.45 8.02
C GLY A 84 -4.09 -2.33 8.89
N ALA A 85 -4.93 -1.50 8.27
CA ALA A 85 -5.63 -0.41 8.95
C ALA A 85 -6.55 -0.91 10.08
N ALA A 86 -7.32 -1.98 9.83
CA ALA A 86 -8.19 -2.62 10.81
C ALA A 86 -7.39 -3.22 11.99
N GLY A 87 -6.17 -3.70 11.74
CA GLY A 87 -5.23 -4.12 12.78
C GLY A 87 -4.82 -2.96 13.70
N ALA A 88 -4.47 -1.81 13.11
CA ALA A 88 -3.96 -0.64 13.82
C ALA A 88 -4.98 0.04 14.74
N ILE A 89 -6.28 -0.04 14.44
CA ILE A 89 -7.31 0.56 15.29
C ILE A 89 -7.61 -0.27 16.56
N ARG A 90 -7.14 -1.51 16.66
CA ARG A 90 -7.44 -2.37 17.82
C ARG A 90 -6.95 -1.76 19.12
N GLY A 91 -7.85 -1.58 20.09
CA GLY A 91 -7.52 -0.97 21.38
C GLY A 91 -7.29 0.54 21.34
N SER A 92 -7.40 1.18 20.16
CA SER A 92 -7.19 2.63 20.02
C SER A 92 -8.40 3.47 20.49
N GLY A 93 -9.57 2.84 20.59
CA GLY A 93 -10.85 3.50 20.83
C GLY A 93 -11.50 4.10 19.56
N TYR A 94 -10.86 3.96 18.40
CA TYR A 94 -11.43 4.36 17.11
C TYR A 94 -12.12 3.20 16.38
N GLU A 95 -13.15 3.55 15.62
CA GLU A 95 -13.81 2.69 14.64
C GLU A 95 -13.36 3.06 13.22
N LEU A 96 -13.46 2.12 12.29
CA LEU A 96 -13.13 2.33 10.87
C LEU A 96 -14.40 2.35 10.03
N VAL A 97 -14.55 3.36 9.18
CA VAL A 97 -15.57 3.37 8.13
C VAL A 97 -14.88 3.48 6.77
N VAL A 98 -15.23 2.57 5.87
CA VAL A 98 -14.68 2.55 4.51
C VAL A 98 -15.66 3.20 3.56
N TYR A 99 -15.15 4.13 2.74
CA TYR A 99 -15.89 4.80 1.68
C TYR A 99 -15.28 4.46 0.34
N SER A 100 -16.05 3.77 -0.50
CA SER A 100 -15.70 3.52 -1.90
C SER A 100 -16.45 4.50 -2.79
N ALA A 101 -15.74 5.15 -3.71
CA ALA A 101 -16.35 6.05 -4.70
C ALA A 101 -17.11 5.29 -5.81
N GLY A 102 -16.92 3.98 -5.92
CA GLY A 102 -17.53 3.15 -6.98
C GLY A 102 -16.99 3.49 -8.37
N GLY A 103 -15.74 3.97 -8.46
CA GLY A 103 -15.07 4.29 -9.72
C GLY A 103 -14.38 5.66 -9.76
N ASP A 104 -13.65 5.87 -10.85
CA ASP A 104 -12.60 6.88 -11.00
C ASP A 104 -13.12 8.25 -11.51
N GLN A 105 -14.11 8.82 -10.82
CA GLN A 105 -14.56 10.18 -11.13
C GLN A 105 -13.63 11.21 -10.50
N ALA A 106 -12.87 11.94 -11.33
CA ALA A 106 -11.94 12.97 -10.87
C ALA A 106 -12.55 13.91 -9.81
N GLY A 107 -11.83 14.12 -8.70
CA GLY A 107 -12.24 15.01 -7.62
C GLY A 107 -13.21 14.39 -6.61
N TRP A 108 -13.45 13.08 -6.68
CA TRP A 108 -14.21 12.34 -5.68
C TRP A 108 -13.61 12.52 -4.28
N GLU A 109 -12.29 12.48 -4.15
CA GLU A 109 -11.56 12.54 -2.88
C GLU A 109 -11.96 13.79 -2.09
N LYS A 110 -11.84 14.97 -2.72
CA LYS A 110 -12.16 16.26 -2.09
C LYS A 110 -13.65 16.37 -1.76
N ARG A 111 -14.52 15.86 -2.62
CA ARG A 111 -15.97 15.84 -2.38
C ARG A 111 -16.35 14.94 -1.20
N TYR A 112 -15.73 13.76 -1.07
CA TYR A 112 -16.06 12.87 0.04
C TYR A 112 -15.41 13.34 1.34
N LEU A 113 -14.15 13.76 1.30
CA LEU A 113 -13.50 14.39 2.45
C LEU A 113 -14.34 15.56 2.98
N SER A 114 -14.70 16.53 2.13
CA SER A 114 -15.51 17.68 2.57
C SER A 114 -16.88 17.32 3.17
N ARG A 115 -17.46 16.17 2.81
CA ARG A 115 -18.73 15.68 3.39
C ARG A 115 -18.54 15.02 4.75
N LEU A 116 -17.44 14.29 4.92
CA LEU A 116 -17.15 13.50 6.11
C LEU A 116 -16.48 14.34 7.21
N SER A 117 -15.69 15.32 6.79
CA SER A 117 -14.97 16.26 7.63
C SER A 117 -15.89 16.97 8.62
N GLY A 118 -15.63 16.78 9.91
CA GLY A 118 -16.37 17.42 11.00
C GLY A 118 -17.80 16.92 11.20
N THR A 119 -18.20 15.84 10.50
CA THR A 119 -19.54 15.23 10.64
C THR A 119 -19.45 13.77 11.08
N LEU A 120 -18.85 12.92 10.24
CA LEU A 120 -18.87 11.46 10.38
C LEU A 120 -17.52 10.87 10.77
N VAL A 121 -16.41 11.58 10.49
CA VAL A 121 -15.06 11.10 10.79
C VAL A 121 -14.23 12.21 11.44
N ASP A 122 -13.33 11.80 12.34
CA ASP A 122 -12.37 12.69 13.00
C ASP A 122 -11.10 12.90 12.14
N GLY A 123 -10.86 11.99 11.20
CA GLY A 123 -9.67 11.95 10.34
C GLY A 123 -9.91 11.00 9.17
N ALA A 124 -9.10 11.13 8.11
CA ALA A 124 -9.22 10.26 6.94
C ALA A 124 -7.86 9.75 6.43
N VAL A 125 -7.83 8.47 6.05
CA VAL A 125 -6.80 7.93 5.15
C VAL A 125 -7.38 7.93 3.74
N VAL A 126 -6.63 8.44 2.78
CA VAL A 126 -7.03 8.41 1.36
C VAL A 126 -6.04 7.56 0.60
N VAL A 127 -6.55 6.48 0.01
CA VAL A 127 -5.76 5.52 -0.75
C VAL A 127 -5.74 5.93 -2.21
N THR A 128 -4.54 5.95 -2.80
CA THR A 128 -4.26 6.30 -4.19
C THR A 128 -5.04 7.55 -4.64
N PRO A 129 -4.90 8.71 -3.97
CA PRO A 129 -5.56 9.93 -4.43
C PRO A 129 -4.97 10.38 -5.77
N ALA A 130 -5.86 10.74 -6.70
CA ALA A 130 -5.49 11.32 -7.99
C ALA A 130 -5.18 12.82 -7.91
N VAL A 131 -5.56 13.46 -6.80
CA VAL A 131 -5.38 14.90 -6.57
C VAL A 131 -4.60 15.18 -5.29
N VAL A 132 -3.85 16.28 -5.32
CA VAL A 132 -3.21 16.82 -4.11
C VAL A 132 -4.30 17.26 -3.11
N LEU A 133 -4.18 16.75 -1.87
CA LEU A 133 -5.14 16.93 -0.79
C LEU A 133 -4.83 18.16 0.10
N GLU A 134 -3.93 19.03 -0.33
CA GLU A 134 -3.56 20.26 0.36
C GLU A 134 -4.72 21.26 0.45
N GLY A 135 -4.75 22.02 1.54
CA GLY A 135 -5.70 23.11 1.73
C GLY A 135 -7.12 22.68 2.07
N LEU A 136 -7.37 21.40 2.37
CA LEU A 136 -8.65 20.94 2.89
C LEU A 136 -8.81 21.35 4.36
N PRO A 137 -9.75 22.25 4.70
CA PRO A 137 -9.91 22.72 6.07
C PRO A 137 -10.56 21.65 6.96
N GLY A 138 -10.02 21.48 8.17
CA GLY A 138 -10.77 20.92 9.31
C GLY A 138 -10.67 19.41 9.58
N THR A 139 -9.88 18.63 8.84
CA THR A 139 -9.72 17.18 9.14
C THR A 139 -8.29 16.71 8.84
N PRO A 140 -7.61 16.07 9.80
CA PRO A 140 -6.33 15.40 9.55
C PRO A 140 -6.46 14.35 8.44
N VAL A 141 -5.51 14.36 7.51
CA VAL A 141 -5.47 13.46 6.37
C VAL A 141 -4.09 12.82 6.25
N VAL A 142 -4.07 11.52 5.95
CA VAL A 142 -2.88 10.79 5.51
C VAL A 142 -3.19 10.19 4.13
N ALA A 143 -2.28 10.35 3.17
CA ALA A 143 -2.41 9.76 1.85
C ALA A 143 -1.54 8.50 1.74
N VAL A 144 -2.03 7.46 1.06
CA VAL A 144 -1.28 6.25 0.76
C VAL A 144 -1.13 6.10 -0.75
N ASP A 145 0.08 5.89 -1.24
CA ASP A 145 0.46 5.75 -2.65
C ASP A 145 -0.18 6.81 -3.58
N PRO A 146 -0.02 8.12 -3.30
CA PRO A 146 -0.63 9.19 -4.11
C PRO A 146 -0.16 9.17 -5.57
N HIS A 147 -1.08 9.38 -6.51
CA HIS A 147 -0.77 9.36 -7.96
C HIS A 147 0.26 10.43 -8.32
N THR A 148 0.24 11.57 -7.62
CA THR A 148 1.13 12.71 -7.82
C THR A 148 2.44 12.61 -7.03
N GLY A 149 2.60 11.59 -6.20
CA GLY A 149 3.71 11.46 -5.28
C GLY A 149 3.61 12.28 -3.99
N PRO A 150 4.73 12.40 -3.25
CA PRO A 150 4.79 13.08 -1.96
C PRO A 150 4.26 14.51 -2.04
N SER A 151 3.57 14.96 -0.98
CA SER A 151 3.01 16.31 -0.89
C SER A 151 3.15 16.85 0.53
N ARG A 152 2.55 18.01 0.84
CA ARG A 152 2.59 18.54 2.22
C ARG A 152 1.71 17.76 3.19
N VAL A 153 0.72 17.00 2.70
CA VAL A 153 0.01 16.06 3.57
C VAL A 153 0.89 14.84 3.83
N PRO A 154 0.85 14.25 5.04
CA PRO A 154 1.60 13.05 5.34
C PRO A 154 1.29 11.93 4.36
N THR A 155 2.33 11.34 3.77
CA THR A 155 2.21 10.35 2.70
C THR A 155 2.98 9.08 3.04
N ILE A 156 2.43 7.93 2.67
CA ILE A 156 3.08 6.63 2.81
C ILE A 156 3.04 5.91 1.47
N ASP A 157 4.18 5.43 0.99
CA ASP A 157 4.27 4.58 -0.18
C ASP A 157 5.28 3.45 0.04
N SER A 158 5.56 2.70 -1.02
CA SER A 158 6.61 1.70 -1.04
C SER A 158 7.64 2.04 -2.12
N ASP A 159 8.85 1.54 -1.96
CA ASP A 159 9.94 1.71 -2.92
C ASP A 159 9.67 0.91 -4.20
N ASN A 160 8.82 1.48 -5.05
CA ASN A 160 8.38 0.94 -6.33
C ASN A 160 9.55 0.80 -7.32
N LEU A 161 10.45 1.78 -7.32
CA LEU A 161 11.61 1.82 -8.23
C LEU A 161 12.60 0.70 -7.90
N ARG A 162 13.00 0.59 -6.63
CA ARG A 162 13.94 -0.44 -6.20
C ARG A 162 13.34 -1.84 -6.28
N GLY A 163 12.05 -1.98 -5.96
CA GLY A 163 11.34 -3.24 -6.09
C GLY A 163 11.33 -3.75 -7.54
N ALA A 164 11.00 -2.88 -8.49
CA ALA A 164 10.99 -3.23 -9.91
C ALA A 164 12.40 -3.49 -10.47
N TRP A 165 13.38 -2.72 -10.02
CA TRP A 165 14.78 -2.98 -10.33
C TRP A 165 15.19 -4.36 -9.83
N ALA A 166 14.87 -4.74 -8.59
CA ALA A 166 15.19 -6.05 -8.03
C ALA A 166 14.52 -7.21 -8.78
N ALA A 167 13.25 -7.06 -9.14
CA ALA A 167 12.53 -8.04 -9.98
C ALA A 167 13.19 -8.23 -11.35
N THR A 168 13.59 -7.15 -11.99
CA THR A 168 14.22 -7.19 -13.32
C THR A 168 15.64 -7.74 -13.24
N SER A 169 16.42 -7.33 -12.24
CA SER A 169 17.75 -7.86 -11.93
C SER A 169 17.73 -9.36 -11.67
N HIS A 170 16.69 -9.88 -11.01
CA HIS A 170 16.49 -11.32 -10.84
C HIS A 170 16.33 -12.04 -12.19
N LEU A 171 15.49 -11.52 -13.08
CA LEU A 171 15.34 -12.09 -14.43
C LEU A 171 16.64 -12.01 -15.24
N LEU A 172 17.39 -10.91 -15.14
CA LEU A 172 18.69 -10.73 -15.79
C LEU A 172 19.73 -11.73 -15.26
N ALA A 173 19.72 -12.01 -13.95
CA ALA A 173 20.60 -12.99 -13.30
C ALA A 173 20.28 -14.44 -13.74
N LEU A 174 19.02 -14.72 -14.07
CA LEU A 174 18.58 -15.97 -14.70
C LEU A 174 18.94 -16.08 -16.19
N GLY A 175 19.63 -15.07 -16.74
CA GLY A 175 20.13 -15.05 -18.12
C GLY A 175 19.15 -14.47 -19.13
N HIS A 176 17.96 -14.01 -18.71
CA HIS A 176 17.04 -13.35 -19.61
C HIS A 176 17.63 -12.03 -20.11
N ARG A 177 17.42 -11.73 -21.39
CA ARG A 177 17.83 -10.46 -22.04
C ARG A 177 16.69 -9.79 -22.77
N ARG A 178 15.73 -10.57 -23.28
CA ARG A 178 14.49 -10.08 -23.88
C ARG A 178 13.36 -10.20 -22.86
N ILE A 179 13.17 -9.14 -22.07
CA ILE A 179 12.23 -9.08 -20.94
C ILE A 179 11.08 -8.12 -21.31
N GLY A 180 9.87 -8.65 -21.42
CA GLY A 180 8.64 -7.87 -21.59
C GLY A 180 8.27 -7.11 -20.33
N PHE A 181 7.67 -5.94 -20.50
CA PHE A 181 7.09 -5.16 -19.40
C PHE A 181 5.60 -4.92 -19.63
N LEU A 182 4.78 -5.46 -18.73
CA LEU A 182 3.35 -5.20 -18.72
C LEU A 182 3.05 -4.06 -17.76
N ALA A 183 3.02 -2.85 -18.31
CA ALA A 183 2.85 -1.60 -17.60
C ALA A 183 1.47 -1.47 -16.94
N GLY A 184 1.45 -0.75 -15.82
CA GLY A 184 0.25 -0.41 -15.09
C GLY A 184 -0.51 0.77 -15.71
N ARG A 185 -1.27 1.46 -14.86
CA ARG A 185 -1.97 2.69 -15.24
C ARG A 185 -0.97 3.85 -15.41
N PRO A 186 -0.99 4.60 -16.53
CA PRO A 186 0.03 5.62 -16.83
C PRO A 186 -0.06 6.88 -15.96
N ASP A 187 -1.21 7.12 -15.32
CA ASP A 187 -1.46 8.26 -14.44
C ASP A 187 -0.91 8.07 -13.02
N LEU A 188 -0.39 6.88 -12.68
CA LEU A 188 0.14 6.57 -11.36
C LEU A 188 1.65 6.75 -11.30
N GLN A 189 2.13 7.53 -10.33
CA GLN A 189 3.56 7.61 -10.04
C GLN A 189 4.15 6.23 -9.69
N SER A 190 3.45 5.39 -8.93
CA SER A 190 3.93 4.05 -8.58
C SER A 190 4.16 3.18 -9.83
N ALA A 191 3.25 3.22 -10.81
CA ALA A 191 3.43 2.54 -12.09
C ALA A 191 4.62 3.07 -12.89
N GLN A 192 4.80 4.40 -12.95
CA GLN A 192 5.93 5.05 -13.61
C GLN A 192 7.26 4.67 -12.95
N LEU A 193 7.31 4.60 -11.62
CA LEU A 193 8.49 4.18 -10.87
C LEU A 193 8.82 2.70 -11.10
N ARG A 194 7.80 1.83 -11.17
CA ARG A 194 7.99 0.41 -11.52
C ARG A 194 8.58 0.27 -12.94
N GLU A 195 8.08 1.03 -13.91
CA GLU A 195 8.67 1.06 -15.25
C GLU A 195 10.11 1.58 -15.25
N ALA A 196 10.38 2.67 -14.51
CA ALA A 196 11.72 3.23 -14.39
C ALA A 196 12.70 2.22 -13.76
N GLY A 197 12.28 1.46 -12.75
CA GLY A 197 13.09 0.39 -12.15
C GLY A 197 13.42 -0.73 -13.15
N TRP A 198 12.44 -1.14 -13.96
CA TRP A 198 12.66 -2.11 -15.05
C TRP A 198 13.66 -1.59 -16.09
N ARG A 199 13.45 -0.37 -16.60
CA ARG A 199 14.37 0.28 -17.57
C ARG A 199 15.77 0.43 -16.99
N GLY A 200 15.87 0.87 -15.74
CA GLY A 200 17.14 1.08 -15.04
C GLY A 200 17.96 -0.21 -14.93
N ALA A 201 17.33 -1.31 -14.52
CA ALA A 201 17.99 -2.61 -14.42
C ALA A 201 18.49 -3.13 -15.78
N LEU A 202 17.71 -2.94 -16.86
CA LEU A 202 18.14 -3.30 -18.22
C LEU A 202 19.38 -2.51 -18.65
N VAL A 203 19.35 -1.19 -18.47
CA VAL A 203 20.47 -0.30 -18.84
C VAL A 203 21.73 -0.65 -18.05
N GLU A 204 21.61 -0.88 -16.74
CA GLU A 204 22.74 -1.28 -15.89
C GLU A 204 23.38 -2.60 -16.33
N ALA A 205 22.57 -3.55 -16.82
CA ALA A 205 23.04 -4.82 -17.37
C ALA A 205 23.51 -4.73 -18.83
N GLY A 206 23.54 -3.54 -19.44
CA GLY A 206 23.94 -3.34 -20.84
C GLY A 206 22.92 -3.87 -21.86
N VAL A 207 21.66 -4.03 -21.47
CA VAL A 207 20.56 -4.46 -22.33
C VAL A 207 19.80 -3.25 -22.83
N ALA A 208 19.69 -3.11 -24.15
CA ALA A 208 18.90 -2.03 -24.75
C ALA A 208 17.42 -2.21 -24.45
N VAL A 209 16.74 -1.11 -24.12
CA VAL A 209 15.29 -1.13 -23.93
C VAL A 209 14.60 -1.23 -25.30
N ASP A 210 13.84 -2.30 -25.51
CA ASP A 210 13.01 -2.49 -26.69
C ASP A 210 11.58 -2.04 -26.38
N GLU A 211 11.19 -0.86 -26.88
CA GLU A 211 9.84 -0.32 -26.68
C GLU A 211 8.73 -1.24 -27.22
N SER A 212 9.05 -2.12 -28.18
CA SER A 212 8.09 -3.11 -28.69
C SER A 212 7.75 -4.19 -27.67
N LEU A 213 8.46 -4.25 -26.53
CA LEU A 213 8.21 -5.16 -25.42
C LEU A 213 7.40 -4.53 -24.27
N VAL A 214 7.08 -3.24 -24.36
CA VAL A 214 6.24 -2.54 -23.38
C VAL A 214 4.78 -2.60 -23.83
N ARG A 215 3.90 -3.09 -22.96
CA ARG A 215 2.44 -3.13 -23.20
C ARG A 215 1.71 -2.58 -21.99
N ILE A 216 0.64 -1.84 -22.21
CA ILE A 216 -0.16 -1.24 -21.13
C ILE A 216 -1.30 -2.21 -20.79
N GLY A 217 -1.19 -2.87 -19.64
CA GLY A 217 -2.26 -3.68 -19.06
C GLY A 217 -3.21 -2.86 -18.18
N GLY A 218 -2.77 -1.70 -17.68
CA GLY A 218 -3.62 -0.77 -16.93
C GLY A 218 -4.15 -1.33 -15.61
N TYR A 219 -3.51 -2.38 -15.07
CA TYR A 219 -3.96 -3.17 -13.91
C TYR A 219 -5.29 -3.90 -14.07
N ASP A 220 -5.89 -3.86 -15.25
CA ASP A 220 -7.09 -4.62 -15.57
C ASP A 220 -6.70 -6.04 -16.04
N PRO A 221 -7.19 -7.12 -15.39
CA PRO A 221 -6.83 -8.49 -15.75
C PRO A 221 -7.25 -8.88 -17.18
N ALA A 222 -8.39 -8.41 -17.67
CA ALA A 222 -8.89 -8.75 -18.99
C ALA A 222 -8.08 -8.04 -20.08
N VAL A 223 -7.74 -6.76 -19.87
CA VAL A 223 -6.82 -6.02 -20.76
C VAL A 223 -5.45 -6.70 -20.74
N SER A 224 -4.93 -6.98 -19.54
CA SER A 224 -3.62 -7.64 -19.34
C SER A 224 -3.53 -8.98 -20.06
N LEU A 225 -4.59 -9.80 -20.00
CA LEU A 225 -4.66 -11.08 -20.72
C LEU A 225 -4.53 -10.88 -22.25
N GLY A 226 -5.25 -9.90 -22.80
CA GLY A 226 -5.23 -9.58 -24.22
C GLY A 226 -3.84 -9.13 -24.68
N VAL A 227 -3.29 -8.11 -24.03
CA VAL A 227 -1.98 -7.56 -24.41
C VAL A 227 -0.82 -8.53 -24.13
N ALA A 228 -0.93 -9.39 -23.11
CA ALA A 228 0.03 -10.47 -22.89
C ALA A 228 -0.01 -11.51 -24.02
N ARG A 229 -1.21 -11.91 -24.50
CA ARG A 229 -1.32 -12.81 -25.66
C ARG A 229 -0.69 -12.21 -26.91
N GLU A 230 -0.94 -10.93 -27.20
CA GLU A 230 -0.31 -10.24 -28.33
C GLU A 230 1.22 -10.24 -28.21
N LEU A 231 1.74 -9.93 -27.02
CA LEU A 231 3.18 -9.93 -26.77
C LEU A 231 3.80 -11.34 -26.96
N LEU A 232 3.13 -12.38 -26.46
CA LEU A 232 3.62 -13.76 -26.47
C LEU A 232 3.46 -14.47 -27.83
N THR A 233 2.61 -13.96 -28.71
CA THR A 233 2.43 -14.48 -30.09
C THR A 233 3.31 -13.77 -31.12
N SER A 234 4.05 -12.73 -30.71
CA SER A 234 5.00 -12.05 -31.60
C SER A 234 6.14 -13.00 -32.05
N ALA A 235 6.64 -12.78 -33.27
CA ALA A 235 7.68 -13.63 -33.86
C ALA A 235 8.96 -13.65 -33.01
N ASP A 236 9.29 -12.52 -32.39
CA ASP A 236 10.41 -12.37 -31.46
C ASP A 236 9.88 -12.12 -30.04
N ARG A 237 9.16 -13.12 -29.50
CA ARG A 237 8.54 -13.05 -28.17
C ARG A 237 9.59 -12.91 -27.06
N PRO A 238 9.25 -12.24 -25.94
CA PRO A 238 10.14 -12.20 -24.80
C PRO A 238 10.29 -13.59 -24.15
N THR A 239 11.40 -13.78 -23.45
CA THR A 239 11.68 -15.00 -22.65
C THR A 239 11.28 -14.84 -21.18
N ALA A 240 11.04 -13.61 -20.75
CA ALA A 240 10.47 -13.31 -19.45
C ALA A 240 9.54 -12.10 -19.55
N VAL A 241 8.55 -12.00 -18.67
CA VAL A 241 7.70 -10.82 -18.52
C VAL A 241 7.72 -10.39 -17.06
N PHE A 242 8.00 -9.10 -16.83
CA PHE A 242 7.69 -8.44 -15.58
C PHE A 242 6.37 -7.69 -15.76
N ALA A 243 5.34 -8.06 -15.00
CA ALA A 243 4.10 -7.31 -14.96
C ALA A 243 4.07 -6.39 -13.74
N ALA A 244 3.60 -5.17 -13.95
CA ALA A 244 3.63 -4.12 -12.94
C ALA A 244 2.71 -4.37 -11.74
N ASN A 245 1.88 -5.43 -11.73
CA ASN A 245 1.21 -5.96 -10.54
C ASN A 245 0.96 -7.49 -10.66
N ASP A 246 0.53 -8.11 -9.58
CA ASP A 246 0.29 -9.55 -9.51
C ASP A 246 -0.89 -10.01 -10.37
N LEU A 247 -1.97 -9.24 -10.47
CA LEU A 247 -3.12 -9.63 -11.28
C LEU A 247 -2.79 -9.66 -12.78
N SER A 248 -2.03 -8.68 -13.26
CA SER A 248 -1.50 -8.64 -14.62
C SER A 248 -0.48 -9.76 -14.87
N ALA A 249 0.33 -10.12 -13.87
CA ALA A 249 1.23 -11.28 -13.96
C ALA A 249 0.45 -12.60 -14.05
N ILE A 250 -0.60 -12.78 -13.23
CA ILE A 250 -1.47 -13.97 -13.26
C ILE A 250 -2.17 -14.06 -14.63
N ALA A 251 -2.67 -12.94 -15.16
CA ALA A 251 -3.24 -12.89 -16.50
C ALA A 251 -2.20 -13.24 -17.59
N THR A 252 -0.93 -12.88 -17.39
CA THR A 252 0.17 -13.27 -18.29
C THR A 252 0.45 -14.77 -18.22
N VAL A 253 0.43 -15.39 -17.03
CA VAL A 253 0.53 -16.84 -16.88
C VAL A 253 -0.64 -17.54 -17.57
N GLU A 254 -1.85 -17.00 -17.45
CA GLU A 254 -3.02 -17.52 -18.15
C GLU A 254 -2.91 -17.40 -19.68
N ALA A 255 -2.40 -16.26 -20.18
CA ALA A 255 -2.11 -16.07 -21.60
C ALA A 255 -1.12 -17.12 -22.11
N ALA A 256 0.00 -17.32 -21.39
CA ALA A 256 1.02 -18.31 -21.72
C ALA A 256 0.44 -19.73 -21.78
N ARG A 257 -0.33 -20.12 -20.75
CA ARG A 257 -1.01 -21.42 -20.71
C ARG A 257 -1.97 -21.61 -21.88
N GLY A 258 -2.73 -20.58 -22.26
CA GLY A 258 -3.63 -20.61 -23.42
C GLY A 258 -2.91 -20.80 -24.76
N LEU A 259 -1.61 -20.45 -24.82
CA LEU A 259 -0.74 -20.64 -25.97
C LEU A 259 0.09 -21.93 -25.89
N GLY A 260 -0.09 -22.75 -24.85
CA GLY A 260 0.69 -23.97 -24.63
C GLY A 260 2.12 -23.73 -24.14
N LEU A 261 2.45 -22.51 -23.70
CA LEU A 261 3.75 -22.18 -23.11
C LEU A 261 3.77 -22.60 -21.63
N ARG A 262 4.85 -23.24 -21.20
CA ARG A 262 5.08 -23.60 -19.80
C ARG A 262 5.77 -22.45 -19.08
N VAL A 263 5.34 -22.22 -17.85
CA VAL A 263 5.96 -21.27 -16.92
C VAL A 263 6.57 -22.11 -15.79
N PRO A 264 7.88 -22.04 -15.53
CA PRO A 264 8.84 -21.06 -16.06
C PRO A 264 9.61 -21.48 -17.33
N GLU A 265 9.46 -22.72 -17.82
CA GLU A 265 10.40 -23.31 -18.78
C GLU A 265 10.45 -22.60 -20.14
N ASP A 266 9.32 -22.15 -20.64
CA ASP A 266 9.22 -21.45 -21.93
C ASP A 266 9.05 -19.92 -21.76
N LEU A 267 8.70 -19.47 -20.56
CA LEU A 267 8.50 -18.07 -20.17
C LEU A 267 8.63 -17.91 -18.65
N SER A 268 9.53 -17.05 -18.20
CA SER A 268 9.55 -16.58 -16.80
C SER A 268 8.55 -15.43 -16.60
N VAL A 269 7.82 -15.40 -15.48
CA VAL A 269 6.88 -14.32 -15.15
C VAL A 269 7.14 -13.82 -13.73
N VAL A 270 7.26 -12.50 -13.57
CA VAL A 270 7.36 -11.82 -12.27
C VAL A 270 6.22 -10.82 -12.11
N GLY A 271 5.60 -10.79 -10.94
CA GLY A 271 4.60 -9.78 -10.56
C GLY A 271 5.12 -8.74 -9.57
N PHE A 272 4.20 -7.97 -9.01
CA PHE A 272 4.44 -6.98 -7.98
C PHE A 272 3.19 -6.91 -7.09
N ASP A 273 3.36 -6.73 -5.78
CA ASP A 273 2.36 -6.53 -4.70
C ASP A 273 2.37 -7.66 -3.66
N ASN A 274 2.70 -8.90 -4.05
CA ASN A 274 2.62 -10.09 -3.21
C ASN A 274 1.23 -10.33 -2.60
N LEU A 275 0.20 -10.21 -3.42
CA LEU A 275 -1.17 -10.55 -3.06
C LEU A 275 -1.29 -12.04 -2.72
N PRO A 276 -2.28 -12.44 -1.90
CA PRO A 276 -2.54 -13.86 -1.60
C PRO A 276 -2.66 -14.73 -2.85
N ASP A 277 -3.30 -14.22 -3.90
CA ASP A 277 -3.47 -14.87 -5.20
C ASP A 277 -2.14 -15.23 -5.88
N SER A 278 -1.08 -14.45 -5.64
CA SER A 278 0.26 -14.72 -6.19
C SER A 278 0.82 -16.05 -5.67
N ALA A 279 0.59 -16.39 -4.41
CA ALA A 279 1.05 -17.64 -3.81
C ALA A 279 0.20 -18.84 -4.24
N LEU A 280 -1.07 -18.62 -4.58
CA LEU A 280 -2.03 -19.65 -4.99
C LEU A 280 -2.06 -19.88 -6.51
N CYS A 281 -1.40 -19.03 -7.29
CA CYS A 281 -1.21 -19.21 -8.71
C CYS A 281 -0.49 -20.55 -9.02
N THR A 282 -0.68 -21.08 -10.22
CA THR A 282 0.01 -22.29 -10.70
C THR A 282 0.78 -21.97 -11.99
N PRO A 283 2.13 -21.95 -11.96
CA PRO A 283 2.98 -22.11 -10.77
C PRO A 283 2.85 -20.92 -9.79
N PRO A 284 3.21 -21.09 -8.50
CA PRO A 284 3.24 -19.97 -7.55
C PRO A 284 4.11 -18.82 -8.08
N LEU A 285 3.56 -17.61 -8.07
CA LEU A 285 4.12 -16.45 -8.73
C LEU A 285 5.28 -15.85 -7.92
N THR A 286 6.44 -15.70 -8.57
CA THR A 286 7.53 -14.84 -8.11
C THR A 286 7.08 -13.39 -8.23
N THR A 287 7.22 -12.60 -7.16
CA THR A 287 6.66 -11.26 -7.09
C THR A 287 7.48 -10.38 -6.15
N VAL A 288 7.25 -9.07 -6.20
CA VAL A 288 7.77 -8.12 -5.22
C VAL A 288 6.76 -7.93 -4.10
N ASP A 289 7.16 -8.18 -2.86
CA ASP A 289 6.38 -7.86 -1.66
C ASP A 289 6.41 -6.36 -1.44
N GLN A 290 5.27 -5.74 -1.76
CA GLN A 290 4.91 -4.42 -1.28
C GLN A 290 4.29 -4.62 0.10
N PRO A 291 4.79 -4.00 1.18
CA PRO A 291 4.27 -4.25 2.52
C PRO A 291 2.92 -3.54 2.75
N ILE A 292 1.88 -3.89 1.98
CA ILE A 292 0.60 -3.17 1.88
C ILE A 292 -0.13 -3.10 3.24
N GLN A 293 -0.13 -4.19 4.01
CA GLN A 293 -0.72 -4.19 5.36
C GLN A 293 0.04 -3.25 6.31
N GLU A 294 1.37 -3.17 6.19
CA GLU A 294 2.17 -2.22 6.97
C GLU A 294 1.88 -0.78 6.54
N MET A 295 1.72 -0.51 5.23
CA MET A 295 1.30 0.82 4.74
C MET A 295 -0.02 1.25 5.40
N GLY A 296 -1.02 0.36 5.41
CA GLY A 296 -2.30 0.60 6.08
C GLY A 296 -2.16 0.82 7.58
N ARG A 297 -1.32 0.04 8.26
CA ARG A 297 -1.05 0.20 9.69
C ARG A 297 -0.43 1.56 10.00
N ARG A 298 0.62 1.93 9.27
CA ARG A 298 1.36 3.19 9.44
C ARG A 298 0.49 4.40 9.13
N ALA A 299 -0.40 4.29 8.14
CA ALA A 299 -1.35 5.36 7.81
C ALA A 299 -2.28 5.70 8.97
N ILE A 300 -2.83 4.67 9.62
CA ILE A 300 -3.69 4.85 10.80
C ILE A 300 -2.89 5.42 11.98
N GLU A 301 -1.69 4.93 12.23
CA GLU A 301 -0.85 5.42 13.33
C GLU A 301 -0.49 6.90 13.17
N TRP A 302 -0.07 7.30 11.97
CA TRP A 302 0.18 8.69 11.63
C TRP A 302 -1.07 9.55 11.76
N LEU A 303 -2.21 9.06 11.28
CA LEU A 303 -3.47 9.79 11.39
C LEU A 303 -3.88 10.00 12.85
N ILE A 304 -3.76 8.97 13.69
CA ILE A 304 -4.06 9.08 15.13
C ILE A 304 -3.13 10.08 15.82
N ALA A 305 -1.83 10.08 15.51
CA ALA A 305 -0.87 11.06 16.05
C ALA A 305 -1.24 12.50 15.63
N LEU A 306 -1.59 12.71 14.36
CA LEU A 306 -2.06 14.00 13.85
C LEU A 306 -3.34 14.47 14.57
N MET A 307 -4.31 13.57 14.77
CA MET A 307 -5.54 13.87 15.50
C MET A 307 -5.33 14.15 17.01
N ARG A 308 -4.19 13.76 17.57
CA ARG A 308 -3.79 14.07 18.96
C ARG A 308 -3.00 15.38 19.08
N GLY A 309 -2.53 15.92 17.97
CA GLY A 309 -1.66 17.10 17.95
C GLY A 309 -0.18 16.77 18.19
N ASP A 310 0.20 15.49 18.12
CA ASP A 310 1.58 15.02 18.34
C ASP A 310 2.49 15.28 17.12
N GLY A 311 1.93 15.80 16.03
CA GLY A 311 2.59 15.90 14.72
C GLY A 311 2.66 14.55 14.00
N VAL A 312 3.43 14.49 12.91
CA VAL A 312 3.75 13.19 12.28
C VAL A 312 4.85 12.52 13.07
N VAL A 313 4.73 11.20 13.27
CA VAL A 313 5.72 10.41 14.00
C VAL A 313 7.09 10.52 13.30
N GLY A 314 8.08 11.09 13.99
CA GLY A 314 9.44 11.29 13.47
C GLY A 314 9.68 12.62 12.73
N GLY A 315 8.66 13.47 12.57
CA GLY A 315 8.79 14.77 11.88
C GLY A 315 8.87 14.68 10.35
N GLU A 316 8.83 13.47 9.79
CA GLU A 316 8.79 13.23 8.34
C GLU A 316 7.35 13.34 7.83
N HIS A 317 7.15 14.02 6.71
CA HIS A 317 5.84 14.11 6.02
C HIS A 317 5.68 13.06 4.92
N HIS A 318 6.68 12.19 4.74
CA HIS A 318 6.69 11.16 3.72
C HIS A 318 7.46 9.94 4.24
N LEU A 319 6.88 8.76 4.11
CA LEU A 319 7.48 7.48 4.48
C LEU A 319 7.43 6.52 3.30
N THR A 320 8.60 6.14 2.82
CA THR A 320 8.76 5.07 1.83
C THR A 320 9.12 3.78 2.54
N LEU A 321 8.32 2.74 2.36
CA LEU A 321 8.59 1.41 2.91
C LEU A 321 9.42 0.56 1.93
N ASP A 322 10.37 -0.18 2.46
CA ASP A 322 11.20 -1.09 1.68
C ASP A 322 10.36 -2.23 1.07
N THR A 323 10.65 -2.54 -0.19
CA THR A 323 10.11 -3.70 -0.89
C THR A 323 11.12 -4.85 -0.90
N ARG A 324 10.65 -6.08 -1.09
CA ARG A 324 11.53 -7.26 -1.22
C ARG A 324 11.05 -8.23 -2.29
N LEU A 325 11.98 -8.85 -3.00
CA LEU A 325 11.64 -9.90 -3.96
C LEU A 325 11.28 -11.21 -3.22
N VAL A 326 10.17 -11.82 -3.62
CA VAL A 326 9.70 -13.13 -3.16
C VAL A 326 9.78 -14.10 -4.31
N VAL A 327 10.85 -14.91 -4.33
CA VAL A 327 11.08 -15.92 -5.38
C VAL A 327 10.21 -17.14 -5.15
N ARG A 328 9.49 -17.56 -6.19
CA ARG A 328 8.64 -18.77 -6.21
C ARG A 328 8.85 -19.57 -7.50
N GLY A 329 7.81 -20.24 -8.01
CA GLY A 329 7.89 -21.20 -9.11
C GLY A 329 7.74 -20.61 -10.51
N SER A 330 7.38 -19.34 -10.66
CA SER A 330 7.12 -18.74 -12.00
C SER A 330 8.35 -18.20 -12.71
N THR A 331 9.56 -18.34 -12.16
CA THR A 331 10.80 -17.93 -12.83
C THR A 331 11.83 -19.04 -12.83
N GLY A 332 12.65 -19.09 -13.88
CA GLY A 332 13.73 -20.05 -14.04
C GLY A 332 14.78 -19.57 -15.03
N PRO A 333 15.93 -20.25 -15.15
CA PRO A 333 16.97 -19.88 -16.12
C PRO A 333 16.40 -19.82 -17.54
N VAL A 334 16.85 -18.84 -18.34
CA VAL A 334 16.50 -18.77 -19.75
C VAL A 334 16.87 -20.10 -20.40
N GLY A 335 15.91 -20.73 -21.10
CA GLY A 335 16.08 -22.06 -21.64
C GLY A 335 17.35 -22.21 -22.47
N GLY A 336 18.36 -22.85 -21.90
CA GLY A 336 19.29 -23.66 -22.67
C GLY A 336 18.50 -24.87 -23.13
N GLY A 337 18.25 -24.99 -24.44
CA GLY A 337 17.91 -26.30 -25.00
C GLY A 337 18.92 -27.30 -24.47
N ALA A 338 18.47 -28.42 -23.92
CA ALA A 338 19.32 -29.42 -23.31
C ALA A 338 20.47 -29.80 -24.26
N VAL A 339 21.65 -29.24 -24.02
CA VAL A 339 22.89 -29.82 -24.55
C VAL A 339 23.14 -31.01 -23.63
N SER A 340 23.12 -32.20 -24.22
CA SER A 340 23.52 -33.45 -23.59
C SER A 340 24.94 -33.31 -23.03
N GLY A 341 25.04 -32.91 -21.78
CA GLY A 341 26.27 -32.89 -21.02
C GLY A 341 26.68 -34.31 -20.67
N GLY A 342 27.61 -34.87 -21.46
CA GLY A 342 28.43 -35.98 -21.01
C GLY A 342 29.08 -35.64 -19.68
N ALA A 343 28.92 -36.54 -18.72
CA ALA A 343 29.48 -36.42 -17.39
C ALA A 343 31.01 -36.24 -17.46
N VAL A 344 31.52 -35.19 -16.82
CA VAL A 344 32.88 -35.18 -16.29
C VAL A 344 32.81 -34.73 -14.84
N SER A 345 32.96 -35.71 -13.96
CA SER A 345 33.23 -35.57 -12.54
C SER A 345 34.52 -34.79 -12.30
N GLY A 346 34.50 -33.82 -11.39
CA GLY A 346 35.69 -33.05 -11.03
C GLY A 346 35.59 -32.38 -9.67
N SER A 347 35.86 -33.16 -8.63
CA SER A 347 36.48 -32.83 -7.34
C SER A 347 36.29 -31.43 -6.71
N ALA A 348 35.70 -31.45 -5.51
CA ALA A 348 35.81 -30.40 -4.50
C ALA A 348 37.28 -30.06 -4.18
N VAL A 349 37.55 -28.76 -3.98
CA VAL A 349 38.71 -28.28 -3.21
C VAL A 349 38.24 -27.21 -2.25
N SER A 350 38.35 -27.54 -0.97
CA SER A 350 38.25 -26.68 0.20
C SER A 350 39.38 -25.64 0.23
N GLY A 351 39.07 -24.40 0.63
CA GLY A 351 40.07 -23.34 0.81
C GLY A 351 39.62 -22.24 1.77
N SER A 352 39.89 -22.49 3.06
CA SER A 352 40.20 -21.58 4.16
C SER A 352 39.99 -20.06 4.04
N ALA A 353 39.34 -19.52 5.06
CA ALA A 353 39.33 -18.13 5.49
C ALA A 353 40.74 -17.55 5.74
N VAL A 354 40.91 -16.25 5.47
CA VAL A 354 41.91 -15.39 6.13
C VAL A 354 41.26 -14.04 6.45
N SER A 355 41.30 -13.74 7.74
CA SER A 355 40.97 -12.49 8.43
C SER A 355 41.93 -11.34 8.09
N GLY A 356 41.42 -10.12 7.97
CA GLY A 356 42.24 -8.92 7.96
C GLY A 356 41.41 -7.62 7.96
N GLU A 357 41.27 -7.01 9.14
CA GLU A 357 40.92 -5.60 9.37
C GLU A 357 41.88 -5.06 10.45
N PRO A 358 42.00 -3.73 10.67
CA PRO A 358 41.82 -2.61 9.76
C PRO A 358 43.02 -1.61 9.83
N ALA A 359 43.12 -0.68 8.89
CA ALA A 359 44.05 0.45 9.00
C ALA A 359 43.29 1.79 9.02
N SER A 360 43.38 2.44 10.17
CA SER A 360 43.00 3.80 10.51
C SER A 360 43.75 4.85 9.66
N GLY A 361 43.04 5.90 9.25
CA GLY A 361 43.63 7.09 8.63
C GLY A 361 42.72 8.31 8.75
N SER A 362 42.87 9.04 9.86
CA SER A 362 42.29 10.36 10.12
C SER A 362 43.04 11.45 9.34
N ALA A 363 42.31 12.37 8.71
CA ALA A 363 42.77 13.75 8.50
C ALA A 363 41.57 14.70 8.35
N ALA A 364 41.50 15.66 9.25
CA ALA A 364 40.54 16.76 9.26
C ALA A 364 41.21 18.09 8.84
N ASN A 365 40.39 18.96 8.24
CA ASN A 365 40.39 20.43 8.25
C ASN A 365 41.54 21.27 7.67
N ALA A 366 41.19 22.14 6.71
CA ALA A 366 41.25 23.63 6.80
C ALA A 366 40.61 24.23 5.52
N VAL A 367 39.47 24.94 5.60
CA VAL A 367 39.30 26.40 5.77
C VAL A 367 39.95 27.25 4.66
N GLY A 368 39.10 27.95 3.92
CA GLY A 368 39.46 29.08 3.05
C GLY A 368 38.25 29.97 2.79
N GLN A 369 38.02 30.95 3.67
CA GLN A 369 37.14 32.09 3.43
C GLN A 369 37.78 33.07 2.44
N GLY A 370 36.96 33.67 1.59
CA GLY A 370 37.29 34.86 0.80
C GLY A 370 36.02 35.70 0.62
N VAL A 371 36.01 36.86 1.27
CA VAL A 371 34.92 37.84 1.42
C VAL A 371 35.10 38.99 0.42
N ALA A 372 34.01 39.76 0.23
CA ALA A 372 33.88 41.12 -0.33
C ALA A 372 33.66 41.19 -1.85
N GLY A 373 32.72 41.96 -2.40
CA GLY A 373 31.75 42.98 -1.92
C GLY A 373 30.97 43.43 -3.18
N GLY A 374 29.90 44.21 -3.22
CA GLY A 374 29.20 45.08 -2.29
C GLY A 374 28.46 46.13 -3.17
N GLY A 375 27.30 46.61 -2.71
CA GLY A 375 26.62 47.83 -3.21
C GLY A 375 25.55 47.61 -4.28
N ALA A 376 24.26 47.78 -3.97
CA ALA A 376 23.50 49.06 -3.92
C ALA A 376 22.92 49.41 -5.31
N ALA A 377 21.70 49.92 -5.51
CA ALA A 377 20.55 50.29 -4.69
C ALA A 377 19.37 50.59 -5.65
N SER A 378 18.18 50.80 -5.08
CA SER A 378 17.05 51.64 -5.55
C SER A 378 16.28 51.26 -6.82
N GLY A 379 14.96 51.12 -6.65
CA GLY A 379 13.93 51.04 -7.70
C GLY A 379 12.62 50.56 -7.11
#